data_AF-A0A1A8US31-F1
#
_entry.id   AF-A0A1A8US31-F1
#
_cell.length_a   1.000
_cell.length_b   1.000
_cell.length_c   1.000
_cell.angle_alpha   90.00
_cell.angle_beta   90.00
_cell.angle_gamma   90.00
#
_symmetry.space_group_name_H-M   'P 1'
#
loop_
_entity.id
_entity.type
_entity.pdbx_description
1 polymer ?
#
loop_
_entity_poly.entity_id
_entity_poly.type
_entity_poly.pdbx_seq_one_letter_code
_entity_poly.pdbx_strand_id
1 'polypeptide(L)'
;VMGDVSARQGNVSLVGRELYTDSVIQLSGDNTVVYRSLVLRSGGSILACADILPESQSATQTFPNVNAFSRYDFRNRVASVLGADIARVTILPGSPLSASNSQCQQVTYMISGTVS
;
A
#
# COMPACT_ATOMS: atom_id res chain seq x y z
N VAL A 1 17.14 -6.73 0.23
CA VAL A 1 16.24 -5.58 -0.10
C VAL A 1 14.81 -6.11 -0.21
N MET A 2 13.81 -5.52 0.47
CA MET A 2 12.44 -6.08 0.50
C MET A 2 11.82 -6.24 -0.90
N GLY A 3 12.06 -5.29 -1.81
CA GLY A 3 11.55 -5.33 -3.19
C GLY A 3 12.27 -6.27 -4.16
N ASP A 4 13.39 -6.87 -3.78
CA ASP A 4 14.13 -7.80 -4.66
C ASP A 4 13.64 -9.24 -4.47
N VAL A 5 12.56 -9.58 -5.19
CA VAL A 5 11.94 -10.90 -5.13
C VAL A 5 12.82 -11.96 -5.78
N SER A 6 13.49 -11.63 -6.89
CA SER A 6 14.35 -12.57 -7.62
C SER A 6 15.57 -13.01 -6.82
N ALA A 7 16.13 -12.14 -5.97
CA ALA A 7 17.20 -12.54 -5.06
C ALA A 7 16.78 -13.60 -4.02
N ARG A 8 15.48 -13.72 -3.73
CA ARG A 8 14.95 -14.68 -2.74
C ARG A 8 14.33 -15.93 -3.38
N GLN A 9 13.63 -15.75 -4.49
CA GLN A 9 12.83 -16.79 -5.14
C GLN A 9 13.47 -17.34 -6.43
N GLY A 10 14.54 -16.71 -6.90
CA GLY A 10 15.13 -16.97 -8.22
C GLY A 10 14.48 -16.16 -9.33
N ASN A 11 15.02 -16.28 -10.55
CA ASN A 11 14.44 -15.65 -11.72
C ASN A 11 13.18 -16.41 -12.17
N VAL A 12 12.16 -15.66 -12.60
CA VAL A 12 10.88 -16.17 -13.11
C VAL A 12 11.05 -16.75 -14.53
N SER A 13 10.31 -17.81 -14.86
CA SER A 13 10.16 -18.27 -16.25
C SER A 13 8.95 -17.63 -16.92
N LEU A 14 9.06 -17.27 -18.21
CA LEU A 14 7.94 -16.70 -18.98
C LEU A 14 7.11 -17.77 -19.72
N VAL A 15 7.30 -19.05 -19.41
CA VAL A 15 6.68 -20.17 -20.11
C VAL A 15 5.34 -20.58 -19.48
N GLY A 16 5.05 -20.17 -18.25
CA GLY A 16 3.82 -20.56 -17.54
C GLY A 16 3.55 -19.76 -16.28
N ARG A 17 2.50 -20.14 -15.56
CA ARG A 17 2.15 -19.55 -14.26
C ARG A 17 3.08 -20.10 -13.18
N GLU A 18 3.64 -19.21 -12.38
CA GLU A 18 4.46 -19.54 -11.22
C GLU A 18 3.83 -19.00 -9.94
N LEU A 19 4.09 -19.69 -8.82
CA LEU A 19 3.58 -19.32 -7.51
C LEU A 19 4.73 -19.30 -6.51
N TYR A 20 4.82 -18.20 -5.77
CA TYR A 20 5.84 -17.97 -4.76
C TYR A 20 5.20 -17.56 -3.45
N THR A 21 5.83 -17.95 -2.34
CA THR A 21 5.45 -17.48 -1.00
C THR A 21 6.62 -16.71 -0.42
N ASP A 22 6.35 -15.52 0.08
CA ASP A 22 7.36 -14.59 0.59
C ASP A 22 6.87 -13.96 1.89
N SER A 23 7.65 -14.12 2.96
CA SER A 23 7.35 -13.57 4.29
C SER A 23 7.90 -12.15 4.50
N VAL A 24 8.70 -11.65 3.56
CA VAL A 24 9.34 -10.33 3.59
C VAL A 24 8.43 -9.28 2.94
N ILE A 25 7.67 -9.63 1.91
CA ILE A 25 6.71 -8.71 1.26
C ILE A 25 5.59 -8.36 2.24
N GLN A 26 5.49 -7.09 2.59
CA GLN A 26 4.46 -6.59 3.50
C GLN A 26 3.28 -6.03 2.70
N LEU A 27 2.08 -6.54 2.97
CA LEU A 27 0.84 -6.04 2.38
C LEU A 27 0.20 -4.94 3.24
N SER A 28 0.51 -4.86 4.53
CA SER A 28 -0.05 -3.87 5.46
C SER A 28 1.04 -3.08 6.19
N GLY A 29 0.64 -2.00 6.85
CA GLY A 29 1.56 -1.12 7.59
C GLY A 29 2.37 -0.17 6.71
N ASP A 30 3.38 0.48 7.31
CA ASP A 30 4.09 1.60 6.68
C ASP A 30 4.98 1.20 5.50
N ASN A 31 5.44 -0.05 5.44
CA ASN A 31 6.24 -0.57 4.32
C ASN A 31 5.41 -1.39 3.33
N THR A 32 4.09 -1.20 3.29
CA THR A 32 3.22 -1.88 2.33
C THR A 32 3.74 -1.71 0.89
N VAL A 33 3.62 -2.79 0.10
CA VAL A 33 3.89 -2.76 -1.35
C VAL A 33 2.68 -2.35 -2.17
N VAL A 34 1.50 -2.18 -1.55
CA VAL A 34 0.31 -1.67 -2.23
C VAL A 34 0.57 -0.24 -2.72
N TYR A 35 0.10 0.06 -3.94
CA TYR A 35 0.39 1.27 -4.73
C TYR A 35 1.87 1.47 -5.07
N ARG A 36 2.67 0.41 -5.00
CA ARG A 36 3.97 0.33 -5.69
C ARG A 36 3.80 -0.46 -6.99
N SER A 37 4.92 -0.77 -7.65
CA SER A 37 4.92 -1.55 -8.89
C SER A 37 5.64 -2.89 -8.73
N LEU A 38 5.14 -3.90 -9.45
CA LEU A 38 5.87 -5.11 -9.77
C LEU A 38 6.59 -4.88 -11.11
N VAL A 39 7.89 -5.19 -11.17
CA VAL A 39 8.72 -4.95 -12.35
C VAL A 39 9.35 -6.25 -12.81
N LEU A 40 9.07 -6.64 -14.06
CA LEU A 40 9.73 -7.75 -14.72
C LEU A 40 10.97 -7.23 -15.45
N ARG A 41 12.13 -7.82 -15.18
CA ARG A 41 13.40 -7.43 -15.77
C ARG A 41 14.06 -8.58 -16.52
N SER A 42 14.80 -8.23 -17.57
CA SER A 42 15.75 -9.11 -18.24
C SER A 42 17.09 -8.38 -18.32
N GLY A 43 18.05 -8.84 -17.52
CA GLY A 43 19.30 -8.11 -17.29
C GLY A 43 19.04 -6.70 -16.76
N GLY A 44 19.55 -5.68 -17.47
CA GLY A 44 19.35 -4.28 -17.13
C GLY A 44 18.02 -3.67 -17.60
N SER A 45 17.26 -4.37 -18.45
CA SER A 45 16.08 -3.84 -19.12
C SER A 45 14.78 -4.19 -18.38
N ILE A 46 13.86 -3.24 -18.30
CA ILE A 46 12.49 -3.48 -17.83
C ILE A 46 11.67 -4.00 -19.02
N LEU A 47 11.11 -5.20 -18.87
CA LEU A 47 10.26 -5.81 -19.89
C LEU A 47 8.80 -5.41 -19.72
N ALA A 48 8.33 -5.35 -18.47
CA ALA A 48 6.96 -4.99 -18.13
C ALA A 48 6.90 -4.47 -16.69
N CYS A 49 5.87 -3.69 -16.40
CA CYS A 49 5.52 -3.28 -15.05
C CYS A 49 4.01 -3.22 -14.88
N ALA A 50 3.56 -3.37 -13.64
CA ALA A 50 2.16 -3.20 -13.27
C ALA A 50 2.06 -2.67 -11.84
N ASP A 51 0.99 -1.92 -11.57
CA ASP A 51 0.70 -1.43 -10.23
C ASP A 51 0.14 -2.54 -9.34
N ILE A 52 0.51 -2.51 -8.06
CA ILE A 52 -0.04 -3.39 -7.03
C ILE A 52 -1.25 -2.69 -6.42
N LEU A 53 -2.44 -3.06 -6.86
CA LEU A 53 -3.68 -2.46 -6.38
C LEU A 53 -4.24 -3.24 -5.18
N PRO A 54 -4.88 -2.58 -4.21
CA PRO A 54 -5.55 -3.26 -3.11
C PRO A 54 -6.80 -3.98 -3.65
N GLU A 55 -6.94 -5.25 -3.29
CA GLU A 55 -8.21 -5.97 -3.44
C GLU A 55 -9.17 -5.64 -2.29
N SER A 56 -8.63 -5.33 -1.11
CA SER A 56 -9.43 -4.93 0.05
C SER A 56 -10.05 -3.53 -0.13
N GLN A 57 -11.07 -3.25 0.67
CA GLN A 57 -11.75 -1.94 0.64
C GLN A 57 -10.74 -0.82 0.92
N SER A 58 -10.69 0.16 0.02
CA SER A 58 -9.85 1.35 0.14
C SER A 58 -10.68 2.60 -0.07
N ALA A 59 -10.27 3.68 0.58
CA ALA A 59 -10.96 4.94 0.53
C ALA A 59 -9.97 6.10 0.62
N THR A 60 -10.41 7.24 0.10
CA THR A 60 -9.67 8.48 0.09
C THR A 60 -10.43 9.50 0.93
N GLN A 61 -9.85 9.90 2.06
CA GLN A 61 -10.44 10.89 2.95
C GLN A 61 -9.80 12.25 2.72
N THR A 62 -10.61 13.25 2.35
CA THR A 62 -10.19 14.65 2.26
C THR A 62 -10.68 15.41 3.50
N PHE A 63 -9.81 16.22 4.11
CA PHE A 63 -10.13 17.04 5.30
C PHE A 63 -9.22 18.27 5.36
N PRO A 64 -9.55 19.31 6.16
CA PRO A 64 -8.69 20.48 6.32
C PRO A 64 -7.27 20.11 6.76
N ASN A 65 -6.30 20.94 6.37
CA ASN A 65 -4.93 20.74 6.81
C ASN A 65 -4.80 20.82 8.33
N VAL A 66 -3.99 19.90 8.88
CA VAL A 66 -3.64 19.86 10.29
C VAL A 66 -2.16 20.14 10.42
N ASN A 67 -1.78 20.90 11.45
CA ASN A 67 -0.39 21.34 11.62
C ASN A 67 0.62 20.19 11.76
N ALA A 68 0.20 19.07 12.35
CA ALA A 68 1.00 17.86 12.50
C ALA A 68 0.15 16.62 12.23
N PHE A 69 0.23 16.07 11.01
CA PHE A 69 -0.49 14.85 10.68
C PHE A 69 0.11 13.65 11.43
N SER A 70 -0.70 13.01 12.27
CA SER A 70 -0.34 11.80 13.00
C SER A 70 -0.94 10.58 12.31
N ARG A 71 -0.07 9.72 11.76
CA ARG A 71 -0.48 8.43 11.16
C ARG A 71 -1.21 7.55 12.17
N TYR A 72 -0.77 7.57 13.43
CA TYR A 72 -1.40 6.81 14.51
C TYR A 72 -2.82 7.32 14.78
N ASP A 73 -3.00 8.64 14.97
CA ASP A 73 -4.32 9.21 15.29
C ASP A 73 -5.31 9.02 14.15
N PHE A 74 -4.85 9.15 12.90
CA PHE A 74 -5.68 8.86 11.73
C PHE A 74 -6.17 7.41 11.74
N ARG A 75 -5.24 6.45 11.89
CA ARG A 75 -5.58 5.02 11.93
C ARG A 75 -6.51 4.69 13.09
N ASN A 76 -6.24 5.24 14.27
CA ASN A 76 -7.06 5.02 15.46
C ASN A 76 -8.50 5.53 15.28
N ARG A 77 -8.67 6.71 14.67
CA ARG A 77 -10.01 7.27 14.38
C ARG A 77 -10.78 6.44 13.35
N VAL A 78 -10.14 6.07 12.24
CA VAL A 78 -10.75 5.22 11.21
C VAL A 78 -11.16 3.87 11.82
N ALA A 79 -10.26 3.24 12.57
CA ALA A 79 -10.51 1.97 13.24
C ALA A 79 -11.69 2.07 14.23
N SER A 80 -11.73 3.13 15.04
CA SER A 80 -12.81 3.37 16.00
C SER A 80 -14.17 3.56 15.34
N VAL A 81 -14.26 4.27 14.20
CA VAL A 81 -15.52 4.48 13.48
C VAL A 81 -16.03 3.19 12.85
N LEU A 82 -15.12 2.36 12.35
CA LEU A 82 -15.45 1.14 11.61
C LEU A 82 -15.50 -0.11 12.50
N GLY A 83 -15.36 0.04 13.82
CA GLY A 83 -15.33 -1.09 14.75
C GLY A 83 -14.22 -2.11 14.45
N ALA A 84 -13.09 -1.64 13.90
CA ALA A 84 -11.98 -2.48 13.46
C ALA A 84 -10.76 -2.33 14.37
N ASP A 85 -9.84 -3.29 14.31
CA ASP A 85 -8.53 -3.17 14.95
C ASP A 85 -7.63 -2.17 14.17
N ILE A 86 -6.88 -1.34 14.90
CA ILE A 86 -5.98 -0.34 14.30
C ILE A 86 -4.93 -0.95 13.36
N ALA A 87 -4.50 -2.20 13.61
CA ALA A 87 -3.58 -2.95 12.76
C ALA A 87 -4.15 -3.24 11.38
N ARG A 88 -5.49 -3.25 11.23
CA ARG A 88 -6.16 -3.47 9.93
C ARG A 88 -6.16 -2.23 9.04
N VAL A 89 -5.95 -1.04 9.60
CA VAL A 89 -5.93 0.22 8.83
C VAL A 89 -4.52 0.48 8.33
N THR A 90 -4.34 0.52 7.00
CA THR A 90 -3.07 0.86 6.35
C THR A 90 -3.20 2.14 5.57
N ILE A 91 -2.43 3.17 5.91
CA ILE A 91 -2.33 4.40 5.10
C ILE A 91 -1.42 4.12 3.91
N LEU A 92 -1.95 4.30 2.71
CA LEU A 92 -1.25 3.98 1.46
C LEU A 92 -0.13 4.99 1.15
N PRO A 93 0.90 4.57 0.41
CA PRO A 93 2.01 5.44 0.01
C PRO A 93 1.54 6.73 -0.67
N GLY A 94 2.32 7.80 -0.48
CA GLY A 94 1.99 9.14 -0.99
C GLY A 94 1.11 9.97 -0.06
N SER A 95 0.42 9.37 0.91
CA SER A 95 -0.43 10.11 1.86
C SER A 95 0.31 10.61 3.10
N PRO A 96 -0.01 11.80 3.64
CA PRO A 96 -1.03 12.75 3.14
C PRO A 96 -0.54 13.56 1.91
N LEU A 97 -1.47 13.87 1.00
CA LEU A 97 -1.25 14.79 -0.13
C LEU A 97 -2.00 16.10 0.08
N SER A 98 -1.38 17.24 -0.26
CA SER A 98 -2.07 18.53 -0.28
C SER A 98 -3.14 18.57 -1.36
N ALA A 99 -4.33 19.08 -1.03
CA ALA A 99 -5.46 19.25 -1.93
C ALA A 99 -6.02 20.68 -1.82
N SER A 100 -6.76 21.12 -2.84
CA SER A 100 -7.46 22.42 -2.88
C SER A 100 -6.56 23.61 -2.50
N ASN A 101 -5.51 23.86 -3.29
CA ASN A 101 -4.55 24.95 -3.06
C ASN A 101 -3.91 24.94 -1.65
N SER A 102 -3.65 23.76 -1.09
CA SER A 102 -3.07 23.57 0.26
C SER A 102 -3.97 24.03 1.41
N GLN A 103 -5.30 24.08 1.22
CA GLN A 103 -6.25 24.27 2.33
C GLN A 103 -6.69 22.94 2.94
N CYS A 104 -6.65 21.86 2.15
CA CYS A 104 -7.00 20.52 2.57
C CYS A 104 -5.81 19.56 2.40
N GLN A 105 -5.91 18.42 3.07
CA GLN A 105 -5.10 17.25 2.81
C GLN A 105 -5.99 16.05 2.50
N GLN A 106 -5.42 15.11 1.79
CA GLN A 106 -6.04 13.88 1.37
C GLN A 106 -5.21 12.69 1.87
N VAL A 107 -5.88 11.74 2.52
CA VAL A 107 -5.27 10.50 3.00
C VAL A 107 -5.99 9.32 2.38
N THR A 108 -5.27 8.57 1.58
CA THR A 108 -5.73 7.30 1.03
C THR A 108 -5.32 6.17 1.96
N TYR A 109 -6.27 5.31 2.28
CA TYR A 109 -6.05 4.17 3.18
C TYR A 109 -6.83 2.96 2.70
N MET A 110 -6.42 1.78 3.17
CA MET A 110 -7.15 0.55 2.98
C MET A 110 -7.36 -0.18 4.30
N ILE A 111 -8.35 -1.06 4.33
CA ILE A 111 -8.65 -1.90 5.49
C ILE A 111 -8.50 -3.36 5.13
N SER A 112 -7.63 -4.07 5.83
CA SER A 112 -7.43 -5.51 5.64
C SER A 112 -8.67 -6.29 6.07
N GLY A 113 -9.23 -7.12 5.19
CA GLY A 113 -10.45 -7.90 5.45
C GLY A 113 -11.74 -7.13 5.21
N THR A 114 -12.88 -7.71 5.59
CA THR A 114 -14.20 -7.10 5.40
C THR A 114 -14.55 -6.10 6.50
N VAL A 115 -15.24 -5.04 6.12
CA VAL A 115 -15.84 -4.06 7.04
C VAL A 115 -17.36 -4.19 6.88
N SER A 116 -18.06 -4.34 8.00
CA SER A 116 -19.51 -4.57 8.08
C SER A 116 -20.28 -3.28 8.26
#